data_AF-W4QLN7-F1
#
_entry.id   AF-W4QLN7-F1
#
_cell.length_a   1.000
_cell.length_b   1.000
_cell.length_c   1.000
_cell.angle_alpha   90.00
_cell.angle_beta   90.00
_cell.angle_gamma   90.00
#
_symmetry.space_group_name_H-M   'P 1'
#
loop_
_entity.id
_entity.type
_entity.pdbx_description
1 polymer ?
#
loop_
_entity_poly.entity_id
_entity_poly.type
_entity_poly.pdbx_seq_one_letter_code
_entity_poly.pdbx_strand_id
1 'polypeptide(L)'
;MRPPWRSNYTVNINTEMNYWPAETCNLEECHEPLFDLIEGISVSGRSTAETHYDCRGWTAHHNLDLWRKTTPAKGSASWAFWPMAGAWLCRHLWDRYLFGRDEEFLATKAYPIMREAALFCLDWLIEDGEGHLVTSLLLRRKIFFLMPKATMCSQYGNYDGYGRHSRVVYVLY
;
A
#
# COMPACT_ATOMS: atom_id res chain seq x y z
N MET A 1 28.99 -9.05 2.74
CA MET A 1 28.22 -8.33 3.79
C MET A 1 26.75 -8.29 3.34
N ARG A 2 25.77 -8.48 4.25
CA ARG A 2 24.34 -8.29 3.94
C ARG A 2 23.84 -7.09 4.74
N PRO A 3 23.38 -6.00 4.10
CA PRO A 3 22.95 -4.81 4.84
C PRO A 3 21.65 -5.08 5.63
N PRO A 4 21.45 -4.40 6.77
CA PRO A 4 20.18 -4.42 7.49
C PRO A 4 19.00 -4.12 6.57
N TRP A 5 17.93 -4.90 6.70
CA TRP A 5 16.73 -4.86 5.85
C TRP A 5 17.02 -4.87 4.33
N ARG A 6 18.18 -5.40 3.90
CA ARG A 6 18.62 -5.43 2.50
C ARG A 6 18.87 -4.04 1.88
N SER A 7 18.86 -2.96 2.68
CA SER A 7 19.00 -1.58 2.19
C SER A 7 18.05 -1.28 1.00
N ASN A 8 16.84 -1.84 1.06
CA ASN A 8 15.85 -1.74 0.01
C ASN A 8 14.91 -0.55 0.24
N TYR A 9 13.91 -0.41 -0.61
CA TYR A 9 12.90 0.64 -0.46
C TYR A 9 11.79 0.16 0.47
N THR A 10 11.84 0.56 1.74
CA THR A 10 10.73 0.38 2.67
C THR A 10 9.75 1.54 2.48
N VAL A 11 8.55 1.24 2.01
CA VAL A 11 7.55 2.19 1.49
C VAL A 11 6.28 2.20 2.34
N ASN A 12 6.47 2.11 3.65
CA ASN A 12 5.42 2.35 4.64
C ASN A 12 5.82 3.47 5.60
N ILE A 13 6.89 4.23 5.27
CA ILE A 13 7.34 5.48 5.90
C ILE A 13 8.74 5.90 5.39
N ASN A 14 9.69 4.96 5.27
CA ASN A 14 11.12 5.31 5.13
C ASN A 14 11.44 5.97 3.79
N THR A 15 10.95 5.38 2.70
CA THR A 15 11.20 5.90 1.36
C THR A 15 10.47 7.21 1.18
N GLU A 16 9.22 7.31 1.64
CA GLU A 16 8.44 8.55 1.62
C GLU A 16 9.19 9.68 2.33
N MET A 17 9.69 9.41 3.54
CA MET A 17 10.44 10.36 4.35
C MET A 17 11.72 10.88 3.67
N ASN A 18 12.41 10.03 2.89
CA ASN A 18 13.58 10.46 2.14
C ASN A 18 13.26 11.56 1.11
N TYR A 19 12.03 11.60 0.60
CA TYR A 19 11.61 12.51 -0.47
C TYR A 19 10.73 13.68 0.01
N TRP A 20 10.29 13.71 1.28
CA TRP A 20 9.58 14.87 1.82
C TRP A 20 10.28 16.23 1.59
N PRO A 21 11.62 16.37 1.69
CA PRO A 21 12.25 17.65 1.45
C PRO A 21 12.36 18.04 -0.03
N ALA A 22 12.12 17.12 -0.98
CA ALA A 22 12.42 17.35 -2.40
C ALA A 22 11.75 18.61 -2.94
N GLU A 23 10.43 18.75 -2.75
CA GLU A 23 9.70 19.93 -3.24
C GLU A 23 9.89 21.14 -2.33
N THR A 24 9.84 20.96 -1.00
CA THR A 24 9.88 22.08 -0.04
C THR A 24 11.24 22.76 0.04
N CYS A 25 12.32 22.06 -0.33
CA CYS A 25 13.68 22.58 -0.28
C CYS A 25 14.23 22.92 -1.67
N ASN A 26 13.37 23.03 -2.70
CA ASN A 26 13.76 23.40 -4.07
C ASN A 26 14.81 22.44 -4.65
N LEU A 27 14.54 21.13 -4.48
CA LEU A 27 15.32 20.00 -4.99
C LEU A 27 14.40 19.09 -5.80
N GLU A 28 13.50 19.67 -6.60
CA GLU A 28 12.49 18.95 -7.36
C GLU A 28 13.12 17.89 -8.29
N GLU A 29 14.25 18.16 -8.91
CA GLU A 29 14.97 17.19 -9.74
C GLU A 29 15.35 15.92 -8.98
N CYS A 30 15.54 16.01 -7.66
CA CYS A 30 15.85 14.86 -6.82
C CYS A 30 14.64 13.96 -6.57
N HIS A 31 13.41 14.39 -6.89
CA HIS A 31 12.20 13.57 -6.77
C HIS A 31 11.99 12.64 -7.96
N GLU A 32 12.55 12.97 -9.13
CA GLU A 32 12.37 12.19 -10.38
C GLU A 32 12.65 10.69 -10.23
N PRO A 33 13.72 10.25 -9.55
CA PRO A 33 13.97 8.82 -9.36
C PRO A 33 12.85 8.10 -8.60
N LEU A 34 12.12 8.79 -7.71
CA LEU A 34 10.95 8.22 -7.05
C LEU A 34 9.80 8.04 -8.03
N PHE A 35 9.57 9.00 -8.93
CA PHE A 35 8.50 8.87 -9.92
C PHE A 35 8.76 7.73 -10.89
N ASP A 36 10.02 7.50 -11.27
CA ASP A 36 10.40 6.35 -12.10
C ASP A 36 10.27 5.02 -11.35
N LEU A 37 10.52 5.02 -10.04
CA LEU A 37 10.20 3.88 -9.18
C LEU A 37 8.70 3.62 -9.17
N ILE A 38 7.89 4.65 -8.93
CA ILE A 38 6.42 4.59 -8.85
C ILE A 38 5.82 4.10 -10.18
N GLU A 39 6.27 4.65 -11.31
CA GLU A 39 5.84 4.22 -12.64
C GLU A 39 6.17 2.73 -12.85
N GLY A 40 7.40 2.32 -12.57
CA GLY A 40 7.83 0.92 -12.70
C GLY A 40 7.02 -0.05 -11.84
N ILE A 41 6.76 0.29 -10.57
CA ILE A 41 5.93 -0.55 -9.69
C ILE A 41 4.44 -0.48 -10.03
N SER A 42 3.97 0.58 -10.70
CA SER A 42 2.58 0.63 -11.17
C SER A 42 2.32 -0.43 -12.24
N VAL A 43 3.33 -0.72 -13.08
CA VAL A 43 3.24 -1.78 -14.09
C VAL A 43 3.26 -3.16 -13.45
N SER A 44 4.24 -3.46 -12.60
CA SER A 44 4.33 -4.77 -11.94
C SER A 44 3.21 -4.98 -10.91
N GLY A 45 2.76 -3.91 -10.27
CA GLY A 45 1.69 -3.87 -9.27
C GLY A 45 0.31 -4.24 -9.82
N ARG A 46 0.07 -4.10 -11.13
CA ARG A 46 -1.16 -4.58 -11.78
C ARG A 46 -1.30 -6.09 -11.65
N SER A 47 -0.23 -6.83 -11.93
CA SER A 47 -0.22 -8.29 -11.77
C SER A 47 -0.42 -8.69 -10.31
N THR A 48 0.14 -7.93 -9.36
CA THR A 48 -0.09 -8.16 -7.92
C THR A 48 -1.57 -7.93 -7.56
N ALA A 49 -2.18 -6.83 -8.00
CA ALA A 49 -3.59 -6.52 -7.76
C ALA A 49 -4.52 -7.61 -8.29
N GLU A 50 -4.32 -8.03 -9.54
CA GLU A 50 -5.11 -9.09 -10.17
C GLU A 50 -4.89 -10.44 -9.47
N THR A 51 -3.64 -10.87 -9.32
CA THR A 51 -3.33 -12.24 -8.84
C THR A 51 -3.66 -12.46 -7.37
N HIS A 52 -3.43 -11.45 -6.52
CA HIS A 52 -3.57 -11.61 -5.06
C HIS A 52 -4.92 -11.13 -4.54
N TYR A 53 -5.56 -10.19 -5.25
CA TYR A 53 -6.75 -9.49 -4.76
C TYR A 53 -7.94 -9.56 -5.70
N ASP A 54 -7.78 -10.06 -6.94
CA ASP A 54 -8.83 -10.01 -7.97
C ASP A 54 -9.39 -8.58 -8.15
N CYS A 55 -8.48 -7.59 -8.05
CA CYS A 55 -8.79 -6.17 -8.08
C CYS A 55 -8.20 -5.53 -9.34
N ARG A 56 -8.88 -4.49 -9.86
CA ARG A 56 -8.32 -3.62 -10.90
C ARG A 56 -7.21 -2.74 -10.33
N GLY A 57 -6.60 -1.96 -11.23
CA GLY A 57 -5.60 -0.98 -10.83
C GLY A 57 -4.27 -1.62 -10.49
N TRP A 58 -3.55 -1.02 -9.54
CA TRP A 58 -2.28 -1.55 -9.07
C TRP A 58 -2.10 -1.37 -7.57
N THR A 59 -1.31 -2.26 -6.98
CA THR A 59 -0.90 -2.16 -5.58
C THR A 59 0.53 -2.61 -5.38
N ALA A 60 1.08 -2.21 -4.24
CA ALA A 60 2.37 -2.63 -3.74
C ALA A 60 2.32 -2.76 -2.21
N HIS A 61 3.21 -3.59 -1.67
CA HIS A 61 3.32 -3.80 -0.24
C HIS A 61 4.45 -2.95 0.37
N HIS A 62 4.60 -2.99 1.68
CA HIS A 62 5.54 -2.16 2.47
C HIS A 62 7.03 -2.20 2.05
N ASN A 63 7.45 -3.11 1.16
CA ASN A 63 8.85 -3.25 0.76
C ASN A 63 8.97 -3.53 -0.74
N LEU A 64 9.79 -2.73 -1.42
CA LEU A 64 10.16 -2.87 -2.83
C LEU A 64 11.65 -3.17 -2.95
N ASP A 65 12.08 -3.45 -4.18
CA ASP A 65 13.49 -3.61 -4.55
C ASP A 65 13.76 -3.03 -5.94
N LEU A 66 15.02 -3.13 -6.37
CA LEU A 66 15.47 -2.71 -7.69
C LEU A 66 14.63 -3.32 -8.82
N TRP A 67 14.15 -4.55 -8.63
CA TRP A 67 13.40 -5.33 -9.61
C TRP A 67 11.90 -5.02 -9.62
N ARG A 68 11.48 -3.96 -8.93
CA ARG A 68 10.09 -3.51 -8.86
C ARG A 68 9.16 -4.60 -8.30
N LYS A 69 9.65 -5.38 -7.34
CA LYS A 69 8.81 -6.38 -6.65
C LYS A 69 7.71 -5.68 -5.83
N THR A 70 6.46 -6.01 -6.13
CA THR A 70 5.28 -5.43 -5.46
C THR A 70 4.51 -6.41 -4.56
N THR A 71 4.85 -7.70 -4.59
CA THR A 71 4.24 -8.72 -3.73
C THR A 71 4.74 -8.63 -2.28
N PRO A 72 4.00 -9.14 -1.28
CA PRO A 72 4.41 -9.11 0.12
C PRO A 72 5.84 -9.66 0.32
N ALA A 73 6.63 -9.02 1.18
CA ALA A 73 7.90 -9.59 1.58
C ALA A 73 7.69 -10.84 2.46
N LYS A 74 8.66 -11.75 2.43
CA LYS A 74 8.61 -12.98 3.23
C LYS A 74 8.77 -12.66 4.71
N GLY A 75 7.83 -13.06 5.55
CA GLY A 75 7.93 -12.95 7.01
C GLY A 75 6.56 -12.85 7.68
N SER A 76 6.45 -12.09 8.77
CA SER A 76 5.18 -11.95 9.50
C SER A 76 4.18 -11.12 8.71
N ALA A 77 2.94 -11.59 8.66
CA ALA A 77 1.83 -10.84 8.06
C ALA A 77 1.62 -9.46 8.71
N SER A 78 1.96 -9.30 10.01
CA SER A 78 1.79 -8.06 10.77
C SER A 78 2.51 -6.85 10.16
N TRP A 79 3.56 -7.07 9.39
CA TRP A 79 4.26 -6.03 8.64
C TRP A 79 4.27 -6.31 7.14
N ALA A 80 4.22 -7.59 6.72
CA ALA A 80 4.28 -7.95 5.32
C ALA A 80 3.02 -7.59 4.54
N PHE A 81 1.86 -7.75 5.18
CA PHE A 81 0.55 -7.58 4.56
C PHE A 81 0.05 -6.16 4.77
N TRP A 82 0.54 -5.25 3.92
CA TRP A 82 0.10 -3.86 3.90
C TRP A 82 0.05 -3.36 2.44
N PRO A 83 -1.08 -3.55 1.72
CA PRO A 83 -1.21 -3.26 0.28
C PRO A 83 -1.55 -1.78 -0.01
N MET A 84 -1.04 -0.85 0.80
CA MET A 84 -1.37 0.58 0.70
C MET A 84 -0.19 1.43 0.20
N ALA A 85 0.93 0.81 -0.18
CA ALA A 85 2.11 1.55 -0.65
C ALA A 85 1.80 2.35 -1.91
N GLY A 86 1.06 1.78 -2.86
CA GLY A 86 0.69 2.48 -4.09
C GLY A 86 -0.10 3.76 -3.82
N ALA A 87 -1.09 3.69 -2.93
CA ALA A 87 -1.91 4.84 -2.56
C ALA A 87 -1.09 5.94 -1.86
N TRP A 88 -0.19 5.57 -0.93
CA TRP A 88 0.66 6.56 -0.25
C TRP A 88 1.68 7.17 -1.20
N LEU A 89 2.38 6.37 -2.00
CA LEU A 89 3.38 6.86 -2.96
C LEU A 89 2.75 7.79 -4.02
N CYS A 90 1.51 7.56 -4.43
CA CYS A 90 0.78 8.48 -5.31
C CYS A 90 0.63 9.90 -4.74
N ARG A 91 0.79 10.09 -3.42
CA ARG A 91 0.83 11.43 -2.82
C ARG A 91 2.00 12.26 -3.36
N HIS A 92 3.15 11.64 -3.59
CA HIS A 92 4.34 12.32 -4.12
C HIS A 92 4.13 12.84 -5.54
N LEU A 93 3.40 12.09 -6.38
CA LEU A 93 2.98 12.53 -7.72
C LEU A 93 2.07 13.77 -7.63
N TRP A 94 1.11 13.74 -6.71
CA TRP A 94 0.21 14.87 -6.51
C TRP A 94 0.94 16.11 -5.97
N ASP A 95 1.85 15.92 -5.01
CA ASP A 95 2.63 17.01 -4.43
C ASP A 95 3.49 17.70 -5.52
N ARG A 96 4.18 16.94 -6.40
CA ARG A 96 4.88 17.53 -7.55
C ARG A 96 3.98 18.47 -8.37
N TYR A 97 2.77 18.03 -8.69
CA TYR A 97 1.81 18.90 -9.39
C TYR A 97 1.44 20.13 -8.56
N LEU A 98 1.19 19.99 -7.25
CA LEU A 98 0.82 21.13 -6.41
C LEU A 98 1.93 22.20 -6.28
N PHE A 99 3.19 21.77 -6.23
CA PHE A 99 4.36 22.66 -6.14
C PHE A 99 4.71 23.29 -7.49
N GLY A 100 4.77 22.51 -8.57
CA GLY A 100 5.21 22.99 -9.89
C GLY A 100 4.09 23.49 -10.81
N ARG A 101 2.84 23.06 -10.60
CA ARG A 101 1.68 23.32 -11.48
C ARG A 101 1.86 22.89 -12.93
N ASP A 102 2.70 21.90 -13.16
CA ASP A 102 2.90 21.30 -14.47
C ASP A 102 1.71 20.41 -14.87
N GLU A 103 0.84 20.94 -15.73
CA GLU A 103 -0.33 20.24 -16.24
C GLU A 103 0.02 19.07 -17.18
N GLU A 104 1.16 19.16 -17.89
CA GLU A 104 1.62 18.08 -18.77
C GLU A 104 2.07 16.88 -17.93
N PHE A 105 2.88 17.11 -16.89
CA PHE A 105 3.25 16.08 -15.93
C PHE A 105 2.02 15.44 -15.29
N LEU A 106 1.03 16.26 -14.88
CA LEU A 106 -0.21 15.76 -14.31
C LEU A 106 -0.95 14.85 -15.29
N ALA A 107 -1.17 15.31 -16.52
CA ALA A 107 -1.99 14.61 -17.51
C ALA A 107 -1.32 13.32 -18.03
N THR A 108 0.00 13.36 -18.24
CA THR A 108 0.72 12.29 -18.95
C THR A 108 1.33 11.24 -18.02
N LYS A 109 1.79 11.64 -16.83
CA LYS A 109 2.49 10.74 -15.88
C LYS A 109 1.69 10.52 -14.60
N ALA A 110 1.38 11.58 -13.86
CA ALA A 110 0.83 11.45 -12.51
C ALA A 110 -0.61 10.90 -12.48
N TYR A 111 -1.55 11.54 -13.19
CA TYR A 111 -2.96 11.19 -13.14
C TYR A 111 -3.26 9.76 -13.59
N PRO A 112 -2.70 9.25 -14.72
CA PRO A 112 -2.91 7.85 -15.10
C PRO A 112 -2.49 6.87 -13.99
N ILE A 113 -1.35 7.10 -13.34
CA ILE A 113 -0.86 6.23 -12.26
C ILE A 113 -1.76 6.32 -11.03
N MET A 114 -2.13 7.54 -10.63
CA MET A 114 -3.01 7.81 -9.48
C MET A 114 -4.40 7.21 -9.66
N ARG A 115 -4.98 7.32 -10.87
CA ARG A 115 -6.28 6.74 -11.21
C ARG A 115 -6.26 5.23 -11.02
N GLU A 116 -5.22 4.55 -11.49
CA GLU A 116 -5.12 3.10 -11.33
C GLU A 116 -4.90 2.69 -9.87
N ALA A 117 -4.16 3.47 -9.06
CA ALA A 117 -4.08 3.21 -7.62
C ALA A 117 -5.45 3.38 -6.94
N ALA A 118 -6.22 4.40 -7.33
CA ALA A 118 -7.57 4.62 -6.82
C ALA A 118 -8.53 3.50 -7.22
N LEU A 119 -8.42 2.94 -8.44
CA LEU A 119 -9.21 1.77 -8.85
C LEU A 119 -8.94 0.56 -7.95
N PHE A 120 -7.67 0.31 -7.60
CA PHE A 120 -7.36 -0.74 -6.62
C PHE A 120 -8.02 -0.46 -5.28
N CYS A 121 -7.92 0.76 -4.75
CA CYS A 121 -8.56 1.11 -3.49
C CYS A 121 -10.08 0.90 -3.53
N LEU A 122 -10.74 1.30 -4.61
CA LEU A 122 -12.19 1.13 -4.78
C LEU A 122 -12.61 -0.35 -4.79
N ASP A 123 -11.84 -1.22 -5.45
CA ASP A 123 -12.12 -2.66 -5.49
C ASP A 123 -11.73 -3.37 -4.18
N TRP A 124 -10.75 -2.82 -3.46
CA TRP A 124 -10.24 -3.38 -2.20
C TRP A 124 -11.14 -3.09 -1.00
N LEU A 125 -11.87 -1.97 -1.04
CA LEU A 125 -12.80 -1.58 0.01
C LEU A 125 -14.00 -2.54 0.06
N ILE A 126 -14.45 -2.84 1.28
CA ILE A 126 -15.64 -3.65 1.53
C ILE A 126 -16.60 -2.92 2.46
N GLU A 127 -17.90 -3.18 2.31
CA GLU A 127 -18.89 -2.67 3.27
C GLU A 127 -18.76 -3.34 4.63
N ASP A 128 -18.80 -2.55 5.71
CA ASP A 128 -18.81 -3.03 7.10
C ASP A 128 -20.20 -3.45 7.60
N GLY A 129 -21.24 -3.27 6.77
CA GLY A 129 -22.65 -3.51 7.07
C GLY A 129 -23.33 -2.42 7.90
N GLU A 130 -22.64 -1.34 8.23
CA GLU A 130 -23.15 -0.12 8.86
C GLU A 130 -23.22 1.06 7.87
N GLY A 131 -22.89 0.80 6.60
CA GLY A 131 -22.90 1.78 5.52
C GLY A 131 -21.54 2.45 5.27
N HIS A 132 -20.48 1.99 5.92
CA HIS A 132 -19.11 2.46 5.65
C HIS A 132 -18.35 1.49 4.75
N LEU A 133 -17.43 2.04 3.98
CA LEU A 133 -16.41 1.28 3.26
C LEU A 133 -15.15 1.22 4.12
N VAL A 134 -14.69 0.00 4.42
CA VAL A 134 -13.50 -0.26 5.22
C VAL A 134 -12.48 -1.07 4.43
N THR A 135 -11.20 -0.92 4.78
CA THR A 135 -10.14 -1.75 4.21
C THR A 135 -10.26 -3.17 4.74
N SER A 136 -10.16 -4.16 3.85
CA SER A 136 -10.30 -5.53 4.28
C SER A 136 -9.07 -6.00 5.06
N LEU A 137 -9.26 -6.44 6.31
CA LEU A 137 -8.25 -7.20 7.06
C LEU A 137 -8.24 -8.69 6.68
N LEU A 138 -9.26 -9.15 5.95
CA LEU A 138 -9.43 -10.54 5.54
C LEU A 138 -9.71 -10.60 4.03
N LEU A 139 -8.75 -11.13 3.27
CA LEU A 139 -8.86 -11.30 1.82
C LEU A 139 -10.22 -11.90 1.42
N ARG A 140 -10.94 -11.25 0.50
CA ARG A 140 -12.10 -11.86 -0.15
C ARG A 140 -11.63 -13.14 -0.85
N ARG A 141 -12.05 -14.29 -0.30
CA ARG A 141 -12.01 -15.64 -0.89
C ARG A 141 -10.75 -15.96 -1.73
N LYS A 142 -9.59 -16.23 -1.11
CA LYS A 142 -8.65 -17.33 -1.49
C LYS A 142 -7.25 -17.32 -0.85
N ILE A 143 -6.87 -16.33 -0.04
CA ILE A 143 -5.56 -16.37 0.64
C ILE A 143 -5.79 -16.53 2.14
N PHE A 144 -5.78 -17.79 2.60
CA PHE A 144 -5.66 -18.11 4.02
C PHE A 144 -4.19 -18.05 4.40
N PHE A 145 -3.78 -17.01 5.13
CA PHE A 145 -2.53 -17.08 5.90
C PHE A 145 -2.79 -17.99 7.12
N LEU A 146 -2.65 -19.31 6.92
CA LEU A 146 -2.66 -20.26 8.02
C LEU A 146 -1.33 -20.12 8.77
N MET A 147 -1.37 -19.53 9.98
CA MET A 147 -0.25 -19.61 10.92
C MET A 147 -0.23 -20.99 11.58
N PRO A 148 0.90 -21.74 11.58
CA PRO A 148 0.99 -23.09 12.17
C PRO A 148 0.93 -23.16 13.70
N LYS A 149 0.68 -22.06 14.41
CA LYS A 149 0.46 -22.07 15.86
C LYS A 149 -0.29 -20.80 16.22
N ALA A 150 -1.44 -20.99 16.87
CA ALA A 150 -2.24 -19.94 17.45
C ALA A 150 -1.42 -19.19 18.50
N THR A 151 -0.76 -18.12 18.10
CA THR A 151 -0.33 -17.08 19.02
C THR A 151 -0.99 -15.79 18.58
N MET A 152 -2.06 -15.47 19.30
CA MET A 152 -2.78 -14.20 19.37
C MET A 152 -2.13 -13.02 18.63
N CYS A 153 -2.82 -12.49 17.62
CA CYS A 153 -2.89 -11.04 17.48
C CYS A 153 -3.81 -10.57 18.62
N SER A 154 -3.32 -9.69 19.50
CA SER A 154 -3.89 -9.48 20.84
C SER A 154 -5.41 -9.22 20.83
N GLN A 155 -6.16 -10.17 21.40
CA GLN A 155 -7.53 -9.97 21.88
C GLN A 155 -7.45 -9.48 23.34
N TYR A 156 -8.01 -8.31 23.64
CA TYR A 156 -8.58 -8.05 24.96
C TYR A 156 -10.08 -7.79 24.76
N GLY A 157 -10.88 -8.77 25.14
CA GLY A 157 -12.33 -8.73 25.10
C GLY A 157 -12.87 -10.03 25.67
N ASN A 158 -13.36 -9.98 26.91
CA ASN A 158 -13.89 -11.13 27.65
C ASN A 158 -15.02 -11.81 26.87
N TYR A 159 -14.99 -13.15 26.87
CA TYR A 159 -16.04 -14.01 26.31
C TYR A 159 -17.18 -14.15 27.33
N ASP A 160 -18.35 -13.59 27.02
CA ASP A 160 -19.61 -14.05 27.59
C ASP A 160 -20.38 -14.81 26.50
N GLY A 161 -20.60 -16.10 26.77
CA GLY A 161 -21.08 -17.06 25.78
C GLY A 161 -22.54 -16.84 25.40
N TYR A 162 -22.79 -16.16 24.28
CA TYR A 162 -23.98 -16.36 23.43
C TYR A 162 -23.63 -15.94 22.00
N GLY A 163 -23.86 -16.84 21.03
CA GLY A 163 -23.40 -16.75 19.65
C GLY A 163 -23.93 -15.55 18.86
N ARG A 164 -23.16 -14.46 18.84
CA ARG A 164 -23.24 -13.42 17.80
C ARG A 164 -21.84 -13.22 17.22
N HIS A 165 -21.76 -13.20 15.88
CA HIS A 165 -20.55 -12.87 15.14
C HIS A 165 -20.12 -11.43 15.48
N SER A 166 -19.13 -11.28 16.36
CA SER A 166 -18.50 -10.01 16.63
C SER A 166 -17.63 -9.60 15.44
N ARG A 167 -18.01 -8.51 14.75
CA ARG A 167 -17.14 -7.82 13.80
C ARG A 167 -16.14 -6.99 14.61
N VAL A 168 -14.86 -7.32 14.48
CA VAL A 168 -13.77 -6.57 15.10
C VAL A 168 -13.36 -5.48 14.13
N VAL A 169 -13.62 -4.23 14.49
CA VAL A 169 -13.13 -3.03 13.79
C VAL A 169 -11.87 -2.57 14.53
N TYR A 170 -10.75 -2.47 13.83
CA TYR A 170 -9.52 -1.89 14.37
C TYR A 170 -9.40 -0.44 13.91
N VAL A 171 -9.38 0.49 14.87
CA VAL A 171 -8.99 1.88 14.66
C VAL A 171 -7.52 1.99 15.03
N LEU A 172 -6.68 2.36 14.06
CA LEU A 172 -5.26 2.66 14.30
C LEU A 172 -5.16 4.12 14.81
N TYR A 173 -4.61 4.30 16.00
CA TYR A 173 -4.08 5.58 16.50
C TYR A 173 -2.56 5.60 16.34
#